data_AF-A0A2V7F1E0-F1
#
_entry.id   AF-A0A2V7F1E0-F1
#
_cell.length_a   1.000
_cell.length_b   1.000
_cell.length_c   1.000
_cell.angle_alpha   90.00
_cell.angle_beta   90.00
_cell.angle_gamma   90.00
#
_symmetry.space_group_name_H-M   'P 1'
#
loop_
_entity.id
_entity.type
_entity.pdbx_description
1 polymer ?
#
loop_
_entity_poly.entity_id
_entity_poly.type
_entity_poly.pdbx_seq_one_letter_code
_entity_poly.pdbx_strand_id
1 'polypeptide(L)'
;MATPSRLDDAPTPARPETPTRHESLVTRLVRLGALELELGWAETRNLVIRVAIAVGVAVPALIALLASIIVIVAGALAPLFDTPWEHLVIAGGTVALLALAALAWSAWRLTHIAWPQQTLASMQETWRWLVAQLRSKLTSR
;
A
#
# COMPACT_ATOMS: atom_id res chain seq x y z
N MET A 1 -58.38 -33.05 58.48
CA MET A 1 -57.68 -33.80 57.42
C MET A 1 -56.96 -32.78 56.54
N ALA A 2 -55.68 -33.00 56.25
CA ALA A 2 -54.71 -32.18 55.49
C ALA A 2 -54.01 -30.99 56.21
N THR A 3 -52.79 -31.24 56.71
CA THR A 3 -51.58 -30.37 56.67
C THR A 3 -50.93 -30.47 55.26
N PRO A 4 -49.81 -29.77 54.91
CA PRO A 4 -49.26 -28.43 55.21
C PRO A 4 -48.87 -27.66 53.89
N SER A 5 -48.47 -26.38 53.94
CA SER A 5 -47.66 -25.78 52.84
C SER A 5 -46.76 -24.63 53.33
N ARG A 6 -45.53 -25.05 53.58
CA ARG A 6 -44.25 -24.34 53.58
C ARG A 6 -44.20 -23.17 52.58
N LEU A 7 -44.03 -21.96 53.10
CA LEU A 7 -43.51 -20.79 52.37
C LEU A 7 -42.38 -20.18 53.22
N ASP A 8 -41.41 -21.04 53.57
CA ASP A 8 -40.04 -20.59 53.72
C ASP A 8 -39.41 -20.50 52.33
N ASP A 9 -38.47 -19.57 52.17
CA ASP A 9 -37.56 -19.41 51.04
C ASP A 9 -38.09 -18.66 49.80
N ALA A 10 -38.53 -17.41 50.00
CA ALA A 10 -38.32 -16.42 48.95
C ALA A 10 -36.83 -16.02 48.96
N PRO A 11 -36.04 -16.31 47.91
CA PRO A 11 -34.65 -15.90 47.86
C PRO A 11 -34.62 -14.37 47.79
N THR A 12 -33.98 -13.77 48.80
CA THR A 12 -33.50 -12.39 48.80
C THR A 12 -33.00 -12.04 47.40
N PRO A 13 -33.48 -10.96 46.74
CA PRO A 13 -32.91 -10.56 45.47
C PRO A 13 -31.43 -10.26 45.74
N ALA A 14 -30.56 -11.11 45.19
CA ALA A 14 -29.14 -10.94 45.24
C ALA A 14 -28.84 -9.49 44.84
N ARG A 15 -28.20 -8.75 45.76
CA ARG A 15 -27.57 -7.48 45.40
C ARG A 15 -26.78 -7.73 44.11
N PRO A 16 -26.78 -6.81 43.14
CA PRO A 16 -25.78 -6.87 42.09
C PRO A 16 -24.42 -6.76 42.78
N GLU A 17 -23.79 -7.92 42.96
CA GLU A 17 -22.37 -8.10 43.24
C GLU A 17 -21.66 -7.14 42.29
N THR A 18 -21.07 -6.08 42.83
CA THR A 18 -20.31 -5.11 42.06
C THR A 18 -19.29 -5.88 41.23
N PRO A 19 -19.41 -5.90 39.89
CA PRO A 19 -18.46 -6.63 39.08
C PRO A 19 -17.11 -5.97 39.30
N THR A 20 -16.11 -6.81 39.50
CA THR A 20 -14.68 -6.50 39.62
C THR A 20 -14.27 -5.46 38.57
N ARG A 21 -14.35 -4.17 38.95
CA ARG A 21 -14.25 -3.02 38.05
C ARG A 21 -12.91 -2.93 37.33
N HIS A 22 -11.90 -3.65 37.81
CA HIS A 22 -10.53 -3.65 37.30
C HIS A 22 -10.25 -4.76 36.28
N GLU A 23 -10.92 -5.91 36.33
CA GLU A 23 -10.79 -6.98 35.31
C GLU A 23 -11.49 -6.60 33.99
N SER A 24 -12.47 -5.69 34.03
CA SER A 24 -13.20 -5.28 32.83
C SER A 24 -12.48 -4.21 32.00
N LEU A 25 -11.62 -3.37 32.60
CA LEU A 25 -10.95 -2.27 31.90
C LEU A 25 -9.79 -2.76 31.04
N VAL A 26 -8.93 -3.64 31.58
CA VAL A 26 -7.82 -4.23 30.83
C VAL A 26 -8.36 -5.08 29.68
N THR A 27 -9.39 -5.88 29.93
CA THR A 27 -10.05 -6.68 28.88
C THR A 27 -10.71 -5.80 27.81
N ARG A 28 -11.32 -4.66 28.18
CA ARG A 28 -11.84 -3.69 27.21
C ARG A 28 -10.75 -3.04 26.39
N LEU A 29 -9.63 -2.66 27.02
CA LEU A 29 -8.48 -2.05 26.36
C LEU A 29 -7.77 -3.02 25.43
N VAL A 30 -7.62 -4.29 25.81
CA VAL A 30 -7.09 -5.35 24.95
C VAL A 30 -8.03 -5.58 23.77
N ARG A 31 -9.35 -5.54 23.97
CA ARG A 31 -10.32 -5.69 22.89
C ARG A 31 -10.34 -4.48 21.96
N LEU A 32 -10.20 -3.26 22.49
CA LEU A 32 -10.04 -2.03 21.71
C LEU A 32 -8.73 -2.04 20.92
N GLY A 33 -7.61 -2.43 21.56
CA GLY A 33 -6.32 -2.57 20.90
C GLY A 33 -6.33 -3.64 19.82
N ALA A 34 -7.02 -4.77 20.04
CA ALA A 34 -7.20 -5.80 19.02
C ALA A 34 -8.08 -5.31 17.85
N LEU A 35 -9.13 -4.53 18.13
CA LEU A 35 -9.98 -3.92 17.11
C LEU A 35 -9.25 -2.83 16.32
N GLU A 36 -8.42 -2.00 16.96
CA GLU A 36 -7.55 -1.04 16.27
C GLU A 36 -6.45 -1.73 15.47
N LEU A 37 -5.93 -2.86 15.96
CA LEU A 37 -4.95 -3.68 15.24
C LEU A 37 -5.58 -4.36 14.03
N GLU A 38 -6.82 -4.86 14.14
CA GLU A 38 -7.59 -5.41 13.01
C GLU A 38 -7.94 -4.34 11.98
N LEU A 39 -8.34 -3.15 12.42
CA LEU A 39 -8.59 -2.01 11.53
C LEU A 39 -7.29 -1.57 10.84
N GLY A 40 -6.21 -1.48 11.61
CA GLY A 40 -4.87 -1.16 11.12
C GLY A 40 -4.35 -2.20 10.14
N TRP A 41 -4.62 -3.48 10.37
CA TRP A 41 -4.24 -4.57 9.47
C TRP A 41 -5.04 -4.57 8.18
N ALA A 42 -6.34 -4.34 8.24
CA ALA A 42 -7.21 -4.22 7.08
C ALA A 42 -6.81 -3.02 6.20
N GLU A 43 -6.53 -1.88 6.82
CA GLU A 43 -6.08 -0.67 6.12
C GLU A 43 -4.68 -0.87 5.52
N THR A 44 -3.75 -1.47 6.27
CA THR A 44 -2.40 -1.78 5.77
C THR A 44 -2.45 -2.74 4.60
N ARG A 45 -3.30 -3.77 4.65
CA ARG A 45 -3.46 -4.72 3.53
C ARG A 45 -4.03 -4.04 2.29
N ASN A 46 -5.04 -3.19 2.44
CA ASN A 46 -5.59 -2.41 1.33
C ASN A 46 -4.53 -1.47 0.72
N LEU A 47 -3.72 -0.82 1.57
CA LEU A 47 -2.60 0.01 1.15
C LEU A 47 -1.54 -0.80 0.37
N VAL A 48 -1.12 -1.95 0.90
CA VAL A 48 -0.14 -2.85 0.26
C VAL A 48 -0.64 -3.35 -1.09
N ILE A 49 -1.90 -3.77 -1.19
CA ILE A 49 -2.50 -4.21 -2.47
C ILE A 49 -2.54 -3.05 -3.47
N ARG A 50 -2.90 -1.84 -3.02
CA ARG A 50 -2.93 -0.66 -3.88
C ARG A 50 -1.55 -0.28 -4.38
N VAL A 51 -0.53 -0.32 -3.53
CA VAL A 51 0.86 -0.08 -3.92
C VAL A 51 1.35 -1.18 -4.86
N ALA A 52 1.08 -2.45 -4.55
CA ALA A 52 1.49 -3.58 -5.38
C ALA A 52 0.90 -3.52 -6.79
N ILE A 53 -0.39 -3.14 -6.94
CA ILE A 53 -1.00 -2.93 -8.25
C ILE A 53 -0.34 -1.75 -8.98
N ALA A 54 -0.08 -0.64 -8.29
CA ALA A 54 0.56 0.53 -8.89
C ALA A 54 1.97 0.21 -9.40
N VAL A 55 2.75 -0.52 -8.61
CA VAL A 55 4.09 -1.02 -8.98
C VAL A 55 4.00 -2.05 -10.10
N GLY A 56 3.05 -2.97 -10.03
CA GLY A 56 2.81 -4.00 -11.04
C GLY A 56 2.45 -3.44 -12.42
N VAL A 57 1.88 -2.24 -12.48
CA VAL A 57 1.63 -1.51 -13.74
C VAL A 57 2.81 -0.62 -14.12
N ALA A 58 3.49 0.00 -13.15
CA ALA A 58 4.60 0.91 -13.40
C ALA A 58 5.82 0.20 -14.03
N VAL A 59 6.17 -1.00 -13.55
CA VAL A 59 7.35 -1.73 -14.05
C VAL A 59 7.20 -2.09 -15.54
N PRO A 60 6.12 -2.75 -16.00
CA PRO A 60 5.91 -3.01 -17.42
C PRO A 60 5.81 -1.73 -18.25
N ALA A 61 5.16 -0.69 -17.74
CA ALA A 61 5.05 0.58 -18.45
C ALA A 61 6.43 1.22 -18.67
N LEU A 62 7.32 1.16 -17.69
CA LEU A 62 8.69 1.66 -17.83
C LEU A 62 9.47 0.88 -18.89
N ILE A 63 9.35 -0.45 -18.90
CA ILE A 63 9.99 -1.30 -19.91
C ILE A 63 9.45 -0.99 -21.30
N ALA A 64 8.12 -0.86 -21.43
CA ALA A 64 7.47 -0.51 -22.69
C ALA A 64 7.89 0.88 -23.20
N LEU A 65 8.06 1.86 -22.31
CA LEU A 65 8.55 3.19 -22.65
C LEU A 65 9.99 3.12 -23.20
N LEU A 66 10.89 2.40 -22.52
CA LEU A 66 12.26 2.23 -22.99
C LEU A 66 12.31 1.54 -24.35
N ALA A 67 11.55 0.47 -24.53
CA ALA A 67 11.44 -0.24 -25.81
C ALA A 67 10.90 0.68 -26.91
N SER A 68 9.85 1.45 -26.61
CA SER A 68 9.27 2.43 -27.53
C SER A 68 10.28 3.49 -27.96
N ILE A 69 11.08 4.03 -27.03
CA ILE A 69 12.15 5.00 -27.37
C ILE A 69 13.12 4.39 -28.38
N ILE A 70 13.56 3.15 -28.17
CA ILE A 70 14.45 2.45 -29.10
C ILE A 70 13.78 2.32 -30.48
N VAL A 71 12.50 1.95 -30.54
CA VAL A 71 11.75 1.84 -31.79
C VAL A 71 11.60 3.19 -32.50
N ILE A 72 11.32 4.28 -31.77
CA ILE A 72 11.22 5.63 -32.34
C ILE A 72 12.57 6.08 -32.88
N VAL A 73 13.66 5.84 -32.15
CA VAL A 73 15.03 6.15 -32.61
C VAL A 73 15.36 5.34 -33.86
N ALA A 74 15.05 4.05 -33.88
CA ALA A 74 15.24 3.21 -35.06
C ALA A 74 14.41 3.71 -36.25
N GLY A 75 13.15 4.08 -36.04
CA GLY A 75 12.29 4.70 -37.04
C GLY A 75 12.83 6.04 -37.53
N ALA A 76 13.41 6.87 -36.66
CA ALA A 76 14.01 8.15 -37.04
C ALA A 76 15.29 7.98 -37.88
N LEU A 77 16.03 6.88 -37.70
CA LEU A 77 17.21 6.54 -38.49
C LEU A 77 16.90 5.80 -39.79
N ALA A 78 15.76 5.11 -39.88
CA ALA A 78 15.36 4.33 -41.06
C ALA A 78 15.31 5.11 -42.40
N PRO A 79 14.96 6.42 -42.46
CA PRO A 79 15.06 7.21 -43.69
C PRO A 79 16.47 7.27 -44.29
N LEU A 80 17.53 7.09 -43.50
CA LEU A 80 18.91 7.06 -43.98
C LEU A 80 19.21 5.82 -44.84
N PHE A 81 18.34 4.82 -44.79
CA PHE A 81 18.49 3.53 -45.46
C PHE A 81 17.33 3.24 -46.43
N ASP A 82 16.57 4.26 -46.85
CA ASP A 82 15.39 4.13 -47.74
C ASP A 82 14.36 3.08 -47.26
N THR A 83 14.27 2.87 -45.94
CA THR A 83 13.40 1.87 -45.33
C THR A 83 12.08 2.50 -44.87
N PRO A 84 10.91 1.84 -45.04
CA PRO A 84 9.64 2.37 -44.56
C PRO A 84 9.64 2.54 -43.03
N TRP A 85 9.53 3.78 -42.58
CA TRP A 85 9.76 4.19 -41.19
C TRP A 85 8.51 4.66 -40.45
N GLU A 86 7.48 5.08 -41.18
CA GLU A 86 6.26 5.69 -40.63
C GLU A 86 5.57 4.76 -39.62
N HIS A 87 5.46 3.47 -39.95
CA HIS A 87 4.85 2.48 -39.07
C HIS A 87 5.62 2.27 -37.76
N LEU A 88 6.96 2.39 -37.79
CA LEU A 88 7.80 2.26 -36.60
C LEU A 88 7.59 3.44 -35.66
N VAL A 89 7.56 4.66 -36.21
CA VAL A 89 7.36 5.88 -35.40
C VAL A 89 5.94 5.93 -34.83
N ILE A 90 4.92 5.50 -35.59
CA ILE A 90 3.53 5.44 -35.11
C ILE A 90 3.37 4.36 -34.03
N ALA A 91 3.87 3.15 -34.26
CA ALA A 91 3.81 2.07 -33.28
C ALA A 91 4.62 2.40 -32.02
N GLY A 92 5.84 2.93 -32.18
CA GLY A 92 6.66 3.40 -31.07
C GLY A 92 5.95 4.52 -30.30
N GLY A 93 5.50 5.57 -31.00
CA GLY A 93 4.85 6.74 -30.40
C GLY A 93 3.57 6.39 -29.63
N THR A 94 2.71 5.52 -30.17
CA THR A 94 1.51 5.06 -29.47
C THR A 94 1.84 4.29 -28.19
N VAL A 95 2.84 3.40 -28.21
CA VAL A 95 3.30 2.69 -27.02
C VAL A 95 3.91 3.65 -25.99
N ALA A 96 4.68 4.66 -26.43
CA ALA A 96 5.22 5.69 -25.53
C ALA A 96 4.10 6.45 -24.82
N LEU A 97 3.07 6.88 -25.54
CA LEU A 97 1.94 7.60 -24.96
C LEU A 97 1.18 6.75 -23.93
N LEU A 98 0.92 5.48 -24.25
CA LEU A 98 0.26 4.56 -23.31
C LEU A 98 1.13 4.31 -22.07
N ALA A 99 2.43 4.13 -22.24
CA ALA A 99 3.35 3.94 -21.14
C ALA A 99 3.44 5.19 -20.23
N LEU A 100 3.51 6.39 -20.82
CA LEU A 100 3.48 7.65 -20.07
C LEU A 100 2.17 7.84 -19.32
N ALA A 101 1.02 7.53 -19.96
CA ALA A 101 -0.28 7.58 -19.30
C ALA A 101 -0.37 6.59 -18.13
N ALA A 102 0.14 5.37 -18.29
CA ALA A 102 0.19 4.37 -17.23
C ALA A 102 1.10 4.78 -16.06
N LEU A 103 2.26 5.37 -16.34
CA LEU A 103 3.17 5.91 -15.33
C LEU A 103 2.56 7.11 -14.61
N ALA A 104 1.95 8.05 -15.34
CA ALA A 104 1.26 9.20 -14.78
C ALA A 104 0.09 8.76 -13.88
N TRP A 105 -0.69 7.78 -14.33
CA TRP A 105 -1.77 7.20 -13.52
C TRP A 105 -1.24 6.51 -12.25
N SER A 106 -0.15 5.74 -12.37
CA SER A 106 0.48 5.09 -11.21
C SER A 106 1.01 6.12 -10.20
N ALA A 107 1.70 7.17 -10.68
CA ALA A 107 2.20 8.26 -9.84
C ALA A 107 1.07 9.06 -9.19
N TRP A 108 0.01 9.37 -9.94
CA TRP A 108 -1.18 10.05 -9.41
C TRP A 108 -1.87 9.20 -8.34
N ARG A 109 -2.03 7.90 -8.57
CA ARG A 109 -2.60 6.96 -7.60
C ARG A 109 -1.75 6.88 -6.33
N LEU A 110 -0.42 6.81 -6.45
CA LEU A 110 0.50 6.75 -5.31
C LEU A 110 0.53 8.04 -4.50
N THR A 111 0.42 9.21 -5.15
CA THR A 111 0.37 10.51 -4.47
C THR A 111 -0.98 10.82 -3.83
N HIS A 112 -2.09 10.28 -4.38
CA HIS A 112 -3.43 10.41 -3.80
C HIS A 112 -3.70 9.43 -2.64
N ILE A 113 -2.85 8.42 -2.48
CA ILE A 113 -2.78 7.61 -1.26
C ILE A 113 -2.00 8.46 -0.25
N ALA A 114 -2.72 9.24 0.56
CA ALA A 114 -2.20 10.20 1.53
C ALA A 114 -0.83 9.80 2.11
N TRP A 115 0.23 10.42 1.61
CA TRP A 115 1.59 10.04 1.97
C TRP A 115 1.86 10.51 3.40
N PRO A 116 2.13 9.61 4.37
CA PRO A 116 2.48 10.05 5.70
C PRO A 116 3.80 10.81 5.61
N GLN A 117 3.81 12.06 6.02
CA GLN A 117 5.01 12.92 6.04
C GLN A 117 6.21 12.25 6.74
N GLN A 118 5.94 11.33 7.67
CA GLN A 118 6.96 10.52 8.34
C GLN A 118 7.62 9.47 7.43
N THR A 119 6.91 8.90 6.45
CA THR A 119 7.47 7.95 5.48
C THR A 119 8.35 8.65 4.45
N LEU A 120 8.05 9.91 4.12
CA LEU A 120 8.90 10.77 3.30
C LEU A 120 10.24 11.05 3.98
N ALA A 121 10.21 11.43 5.26
CA ALA A 121 11.41 11.70 6.04
C ALA A 121 12.29 10.43 6.17
N SER A 122 11.70 9.27 6.46
CA SER A 122 12.46 8.01 6.56
C SER A 122 13.02 7.57 5.20
N MET A 123 12.31 7.81 4.11
CA MET A 123 12.78 7.49 2.76
C MET A 123 13.93 8.41 2.32
N GLN A 124 13.92 9.69 2.70
CA GLN A 124 15.04 10.62 2.50
C GLN A 124 16.27 10.21 3.32
N GLU A 125 16.10 9.78 4.56
CA GLU A 125 17.18 9.24 5.39
C GLU A 125 17.77 7.96 4.78
N THR A 126 16.90 7.06 4.31
CA THR A 126 17.28 5.83 3.61
C THR A 126 18.03 6.13 2.32
N TRP A 127 17.59 7.15 1.58
CA TRP A 127 18.23 7.57 0.33
C TRP A 127 19.59 8.22 0.56
N ARG A 128 19.72 9.05 1.60
CA ARG A 128 21.01 9.59 2.06
C ARG A 128 21.99 8.47 2.39
N TRP A 129 21.55 7.44 3.11
CA TRP A 129 22.38 6.29 3.43
C TRP A 129 22.79 5.52 2.16
N LEU A 130 21.87 5.28 1.23
CA LEU A 130 22.12 4.57 -0.03
C LEU A 130 23.11 5.31 -0.93
N VAL A 131 22.95 6.62 -1.06
CA VAL A 131 23.88 7.49 -1.80
C VAL A 131 25.26 7.49 -1.14
N ALA A 132 25.33 7.55 0.19
CA ALA A 132 26.59 7.47 0.91
C ALA A 132 27.29 6.10 0.71
N GLN A 133 26.53 5.00 0.73
CA GLN A 133 27.01 3.65 0.43
C GLN A 133 27.59 3.55 -0.99
N LEU A 134 26.86 4.04 -2.00
CA LEU A 134 27.32 4.07 -3.39
C LEU A 134 28.58 4.91 -3.56
N ARG A 135 28.63 6.09 -2.94
CA ARG A 135 29.80 6.98 -3.00
C ARG A 135 31.03 6.37 -2.33
N SER A 136 30.85 5.65 -1.22
CA SER A 136 31.93 4.92 -0.54
C SER A 136 32.47 3.76 -1.40
N LYS A 137 31.60 3.00 -2.08
CA LYS A 137 32.00 1.91 -2.98
C LYS A 137 32.68 2.40 -4.25
N LEU A 138 32.31 3.59 -4.75
CA LEU A 138 32.96 4.21 -5.91
C LEU A 138 34.31 4.87 -5.57
N THR A 139 34.50 5.35 -4.34
CA THR A 139 35.77 5.94 -3.87
C THR A 139 36.78 4.89 -3.40
N SER A 140 36.33 3.68 -3.10
CA SER A 140 37.17 2.55 -2.68
C SER A 140 37.76 1.73 -3.85
N ARG A 141 37.61 2.19 -5.09
CA ARG A 141 38.30 1.65 -6.27
C ARG A 141 39.37 2.62 -6.73
#